data_AF-A0A426UT90-F1
#
_entry.id   AF-A0A426UT90-F1
#
_cell.length_a   1.000
_cell.length_b   1.000
_cell.length_c   1.000
_cell.angle_alpha   90.00
_cell.angle_beta   90.00
_cell.angle_gamma   90.00
#
_symmetry.space_group_name_H-M   'P 1'
#
loop_
_entity.id
_entity.type
_entity.pdbx_description
1 polymer ?
#
loop_
_entity_poly.entity_id
_entity_poly.type
_entity_poly.pdbx_seq_one_letter_code
_entity_poly.pdbx_strand_id
1 'polypeptide(L)'
;MSGIVPWQTDPIRPDRPQSLHITVDGARVEGLQGQSIAGVLLTQDRTTWRTTVAGRPRGVFCGIGVCFDCIATVNGESDVRLCMRRAHDGDVVTTQDDTIQHDAHPQEGRSGPAHGPGFGSRLAVDSGPDRGPGPDPARNLSRDPGAGPEPGAAPDAAGAPERRGDGSESDAAQGCATRAPEAEAR
;
A
#
# COMPACT_ATOMS: atom_id res chain seq x y z
N MET A 1 6.77 -34.16 -1.37
CA MET A 1 7.61 -33.22 -0.60
C MET A 1 7.53 -31.88 -1.32
N SER A 2 6.67 -30.97 -0.87
CA SER A 2 6.66 -29.61 -1.45
C SER A 2 7.96 -28.93 -1.07
N GLY A 3 8.86 -28.78 -2.04
CA GLY A 3 10.07 -27.99 -1.88
C GLY A 3 9.70 -26.54 -1.67
N ILE A 4 10.30 -25.91 -0.67
CA ILE A 4 10.28 -24.45 -0.54
C ILE A 4 10.79 -23.87 -1.86
N VAL A 5 10.05 -22.93 -2.44
CA VAL A 5 10.49 -22.24 -3.65
C VAL A 5 11.63 -21.30 -3.28
N PRO A 6 12.82 -21.37 -3.92
CA PRO A 6 13.89 -20.43 -3.67
C PRO A 6 13.47 -18.99 -4.01
N TRP A 7 13.82 -18.02 -3.17
CA TRP A 7 13.39 -16.63 -3.34
C TRP A 7 13.86 -15.99 -4.66
N GLN A 8 14.93 -16.50 -5.29
CA GLN A 8 15.43 -16.04 -6.59
C GLN A 8 14.61 -16.55 -7.79
N THR A 9 13.79 -17.57 -7.59
CA THR A 9 12.94 -18.17 -8.64
C THR A 9 11.44 -18.17 -8.31
N ASP A 10 11.05 -17.62 -7.16
CA ASP A 10 9.64 -17.35 -6.85
C ASP A 10 9.00 -16.49 -7.96
N PRO A 11 7.94 -16.99 -8.63
CA PRO A 11 7.22 -16.24 -9.66
C PRO A 11 6.44 -15.04 -9.09
N ILE A 12 6.16 -15.01 -7.78
CA ILE A 12 5.58 -13.86 -7.09
C ILE A 12 6.72 -12.88 -6.75
N ARG A 13 7.34 -12.29 -7.79
CA ARG A 13 8.29 -11.19 -7.58
C ARG A 13 7.54 -9.87 -7.43
N PRO A 14 7.96 -9.01 -6.49
CA PRO A 14 7.44 -7.65 -6.47
C PRO A 14 7.86 -6.95 -7.76
N ASP A 15 6.93 -6.21 -8.37
CA ASP A 15 7.24 -5.30 -9.46
C ASP A 15 8.25 -4.24 -9.00
N ARG A 16 8.89 -3.57 -9.96
CA ARG A 16 9.73 -2.41 -9.63
C ARG A 16 8.90 -1.40 -8.83
N PRO A 17 9.48 -0.82 -7.76
CA PRO A 17 8.78 0.17 -6.96
C PRO A 17 8.43 1.38 -7.84
N GLN A 18 7.14 1.72 -7.87
CA GLN A 18 6.62 2.93 -8.51
C GLN A 18 6.20 3.91 -7.42
N SER A 19 6.70 5.14 -7.50
CA SER A 19 6.36 6.20 -6.54
C SER A 19 4.93 6.68 -6.74
N LEU A 20 4.27 7.04 -5.64
CA LEU A 20 3.01 7.77 -5.63
C LEU A 20 3.05 8.87 -4.58
N HIS A 21 2.13 9.82 -4.68
CA HIS A 21 1.96 10.88 -3.69
C HIS A 21 0.53 10.91 -3.18
N ILE A 22 0.40 11.08 -1.87
CA ILE A 22 -0.87 11.38 -1.20
C ILE A 22 -0.74 12.71 -0.45
N THR A 23 -1.87 13.31 -0.10
CA THR A 23 -1.91 14.51 0.75
C THR A 23 -2.48 14.12 2.11
N VAL A 24 -1.81 14.49 3.20
CA VAL A 24 -2.23 14.16 4.56
C VAL A 24 -2.26 15.45 5.37
N ASP A 25 -3.46 15.89 5.78
CA ASP A 25 -3.69 17.17 6.47
C ASP A 25 -3.06 18.37 5.72
N GLY A 26 -3.16 18.34 4.39
CA GLY A 26 -2.58 19.36 3.50
C GLY A 26 -1.08 19.20 3.20
N ALA A 27 -0.38 18.27 3.84
CA ALA A 27 1.03 17.98 3.56
C ALA A 27 1.17 16.87 2.52
N ARG A 28 2.02 17.07 1.50
CA ARG A 28 2.35 16.02 0.53
C ARG A 28 3.21 14.94 1.19
N VAL A 29 2.86 13.69 0.94
CA VAL A 29 3.54 12.50 1.46
C VAL A 29 3.86 11.55 0.31
N GLU A 30 5.09 11.07 0.26
CA GLU A 30 5.54 10.09 -0.74
C GLU A 30 5.33 8.66 -0.25
N GLY A 31 4.90 7.80 -1.16
CA GLY A 31 4.73 6.37 -0.93
C GLY A 31 5.05 5.56 -2.18
N LEU A 32 4.83 4.25 -2.08
CA LEU A 32 5.01 3.31 -3.17
C LEU A 32 3.69 2.65 -3.54
N GLN A 33 3.49 2.42 -4.83
CA GLN A 33 2.36 1.66 -5.32
C GLN A 33 2.34 0.25 -4.71
N GLY A 34 1.13 -0.20 -4.34
CA GLY A 34 0.92 -1.46 -3.65
C GLY A 34 0.87 -1.36 -2.12
N GLN A 35 1.38 -0.28 -1.52
CA GLN A 35 1.22 -0.01 -0.09
C GLN A 35 -0.24 0.30 0.27
N SER A 36 -0.61 0.03 1.52
CA SER A 36 -1.79 0.66 2.12
C SER A 36 -1.46 2.10 2.52
N ILE A 37 -2.48 2.95 2.68
CA ILE A 37 -2.29 4.32 3.17
C ILE A 37 -1.58 4.31 4.53
N ALA A 38 -1.95 3.40 5.43
CA ALA A 38 -1.23 3.23 6.71
C ALA A 38 0.25 2.87 6.50
N GLY A 39 0.56 2.03 5.51
CA GLY A 39 1.94 1.69 5.14
C GLY A 39 2.73 2.92 4.67
N VAL A 40 2.12 3.77 3.84
CA VAL A 40 2.72 5.05 3.43
C VAL A 40 3.03 5.93 4.65
N LEU A 41 2.07 6.11 5.55
CA LEU A 41 2.26 6.93 6.76
C LEU A 41 3.38 6.38 7.66
N LEU A 42 3.45 5.06 7.82
CA LEU A 42 4.51 4.42 8.61
C LEU A 42 5.91 4.67 8.05
N THR A 43 6.08 4.69 6.72
CA THR A 43 7.39 5.00 6.11
C THR A 43 7.86 6.44 6.32
N GLN A 44 6.98 7.28 6.87
CA GLN A 44 7.20 8.71 7.13
C GLN A 44 7.23 9.00 8.63
N ASP A 45 7.46 7.96 9.44
CA ASP A 45 7.47 7.99 10.90
C ASP A 45 6.18 8.51 11.56
N ARG A 46 5.06 8.53 10.80
CA ARG A 46 3.74 8.88 11.32
C ARG A 46 3.06 7.62 11.84
N THR A 47 2.90 7.51 13.16
CA THR A 47 2.28 6.35 13.82
C THR A 47 0.90 6.65 14.40
N THR A 48 0.48 7.92 14.36
CA THR A 48 -0.79 8.40 14.91
C THR A 48 -1.50 9.25 13.87
N TRP A 49 -2.78 8.98 13.65
CA TRP A 49 -3.66 9.74 12.74
C TRP A 49 -5.12 9.76 13.19
N ARG A 50 -5.37 9.26 14.42
CA ARG A 50 -6.64 9.40 15.09
C ARG A 50 -6.45 9.76 16.56
N THR A 51 -7.34 10.58 17.09
CA THR A 51 -7.48 10.83 18.53
C THR A 51 -8.84 10.32 18.98
N THR A 52 -8.88 9.43 19.98
CA THR A 52 -10.17 8.94 20.51
C THR A 52 -10.86 9.98 21.36
N VAL A 53 -12.14 9.76 21.68
CA VAL A 53 -12.92 10.57 22.64
C VAL A 53 -12.21 10.78 24.00
N ALA A 54 -11.35 9.85 24.40
CA ALA A 54 -10.56 9.94 25.64
C ALA A 54 -9.21 10.64 25.45
N GLY A 55 -9.00 11.33 24.31
CA GLY A 55 -7.77 12.01 23.96
C GLY A 55 -6.59 11.08 23.68
N ARG A 56 -6.83 9.79 23.37
CA ARG A 56 -5.75 8.82 23.18
C ARG A 56 -5.34 8.77 21.70
N PRO A 57 -4.04 8.93 21.38
CA PRO A 57 -3.56 8.79 20.03
C PRO A 57 -3.70 7.34 19.56
N ARG A 58 -4.16 7.16 18.32
CA ARG A 58 -4.35 5.88 17.64
C ARG A 58 -3.82 5.95 16.22
N GLY A 59 -3.41 4.78 15.74
CA GLY A 59 -2.97 4.56 14.37
C GLY A 59 -3.03 3.07 14.05
N VAL A 60 -2.12 2.60 13.21
CA VAL A 60 -2.08 1.17 12.87
C VAL A 60 -1.61 0.33 14.06
N PHE A 61 -2.43 -0.68 14.39
CA PHE A 61 -2.12 -1.65 15.44
C PHE A 61 -2.16 -3.08 14.89
N CYS A 62 -3.34 -3.56 14.49
CA CYS A 62 -3.49 -4.94 14.02
C CYS A 62 -3.08 -5.18 12.55
N GLY A 63 -3.01 -4.13 11.72
CA GLY A 63 -2.74 -4.23 10.28
C GLY A 63 -3.84 -4.90 9.43
N ILE A 64 -4.76 -5.65 10.04
CA ILE A 64 -5.80 -6.46 9.36
C ILE A 64 -7.21 -5.84 9.42
N GLY A 65 -7.35 -4.65 10.01
CA GLY A 65 -8.61 -3.91 10.04
C GLY A 65 -9.65 -4.38 11.07
N VAL A 66 -9.28 -5.20 12.06
CA VAL A 66 -10.18 -5.67 13.12
C VAL A 66 -10.27 -4.73 14.32
N CYS A 67 -9.21 -3.95 14.60
CA CYS A 67 -9.15 -3.10 15.80
C CYS A 67 -9.81 -1.73 15.65
N PHE A 68 -10.08 -1.26 14.42
CA PHE A 68 -10.62 0.07 14.09
C PHE A 68 -9.78 1.28 14.60
N ASP A 69 -8.63 1.06 15.22
CA ASP A 69 -7.70 2.14 15.59
C ASP A 69 -7.11 2.88 14.38
N CYS A 70 -7.06 2.23 13.20
CA CYS A 70 -6.39 2.77 12.00
C CYS A 70 -7.29 3.66 11.11
N ILE A 71 -8.41 4.18 11.62
CA ILE A 71 -9.39 4.92 10.80
C ILE A 71 -9.05 6.41 10.61
N ALA A 72 -9.40 6.95 9.44
CA ALA A 72 -9.31 8.37 9.09
C ALA A 72 -10.31 8.71 7.96
N THR A 73 -10.37 9.97 7.54
CA THR A 73 -11.12 10.35 6.34
C THR A 73 -10.25 10.26 5.10
N VAL A 74 -10.72 9.63 4.03
CA VAL A 74 -10.02 9.51 2.75
C VAL A 74 -10.92 9.96 1.61
N ASN A 75 -10.51 10.96 0.85
CA ASN A 75 -11.25 11.51 -0.29
C ASN A 75 -12.71 11.89 0.06
N GLY A 76 -12.94 12.36 1.29
CA GLY A 76 -14.27 12.70 1.81
C GLY A 76 -15.06 11.55 2.43
N GLU A 77 -14.59 10.30 2.36
CA GLU A 77 -15.19 9.15 3.03
C GLU A 77 -14.61 9.03 4.45
N SER A 78 -15.46 9.11 5.49
CA SER A 78 -15.06 8.99 6.89
C SER A 78 -14.89 7.53 7.34
N ASP A 79 -14.23 7.34 8.50
CA ASP A 79 -14.04 6.03 9.15
C ASP A 79 -13.38 4.95 8.26
N VAL A 80 -12.58 5.38 7.28
CA VAL A 80 -11.87 4.49 6.37
C VAL A 80 -10.69 3.87 7.10
N ARG A 81 -10.63 2.54 7.12
CA ARG A 81 -9.50 1.78 7.68
C ARG A 81 -8.29 1.92 6.77
N LEU A 82 -7.37 2.81 7.13
CA LEU A 82 -6.15 3.09 6.35
C LEU A 82 -5.26 1.86 6.18
N CYS A 83 -5.32 0.94 7.13
CA CYS A 83 -4.58 -0.32 7.08
C CYS A 83 -5.09 -1.30 6.00
N MET A 84 -6.33 -1.13 5.52
CA MET A 84 -6.93 -1.95 4.47
C MET A 84 -7.06 -1.22 3.13
N ARG A 85 -6.99 0.12 3.11
CA ARG A 85 -7.10 0.94 1.90
C ARG A 85 -5.76 1.01 1.18
N ARG A 86 -5.68 0.50 -0.05
CA ARG A 86 -4.50 0.69 -0.93
C ARG A 86 -4.35 2.17 -1.26
N ALA A 87 -3.13 2.70 -1.17
CA ALA A 87 -2.83 4.06 -1.58
C ALA A 87 -2.85 4.17 -3.11
N HIS A 88 -3.45 5.24 -3.60
CA HIS A 88 -3.41 5.65 -5.00
C HIS A 88 -2.84 7.06 -5.09
N ASP A 89 -2.20 7.36 -6.21
CA ASP A 89 -1.69 8.71 -6.46
C ASP A 89 -2.84 9.72 -6.40
N GLY A 90 -2.62 10.82 -5.68
CA GLY A 90 -3.60 11.87 -5.45
C GLY A 90 -4.59 11.61 -4.31
N ASP A 91 -4.52 10.49 -3.57
CA ASP A 91 -5.39 10.29 -2.39
C ASP A 91 -5.20 11.44 -1.39
N VAL A 92 -6.30 11.96 -0.84
CA VAL A 92 -6.34 13.01 0.18
C VAL A 92 -6.84 12.40 1.48
N VAL A 93 -6.06 12.54 2.54
CA VAL A 93 -6.29 11.96 3.85
C VAL A 93 -6.39 13.09 4.87
N THR A 94 -7.44 13.04 5.69
CA THR A 94 -7.61 13.92 6.85
C THR A 94 -7.64 13.07 8.10
N THR A 95 -6.76 13.38 9.06
CA THR A 95 -6.72 12.73 10.37
C THR A 95 -8.02 12.92 11.13
N GLN A 96 -8.36 11.95 11.98
CA GLN A 96 -9.65 11.92 12.66
C GLN A 96 -9.51 12.30 14.13
N ASP A 97 -10.28 13.27 14.59
CA ASP A 97 -10.35 13.63 16.00
C ASP A 97 -11.77 13.39 16.51
N ASP A 98 -11.96 12.30 17.24
CA ASP A 98 -13.25 11.93 17.82
C ASP A 98 -13.64 12.81 19.01
N THR A 99 -12.73 13.66 19.51
CA THR A 99 -13.07 14.64 20.55
C THR A 99 -13.90 15.79 19.98
N ILE A 100 -13.82 16.00 18.66
CA ILE A 100 -14.56 17.02 17.93
C ILE A 100 -15.81 16.35 17.36
N GLN A 101 -16.98 16.67 17.93
CA GLN A 101 -18.24 16.26 17.31
C GLN A 101 -18.45 17.09 16.04
N HIS A 102 -18.34 16.46 14.88
CA HIS A 102 -18.87 17.01 13.64
C HIS A 102 -20.37 16.71 13.59
N ASP A 103 -21.19 17.71 13.25
CA ASP A 103 -22.62 17.52 13.03
C ASP A 103 -22.81 16.36 12.04
N ALA A 104 -23.48 15.31 12.52
CA ALA A 104 -23.70 14.10 11.75
C ALA A 104 -24.36 14.47 10.42
N HIS A 105 -23.74 14.09 9.30
CA HIS A 105 -24.42 14.11 8.02
C HIS A 105 -25.68 13.24 8.15
N PRO A 106 -26.87 13.74 7.77
CA PRO A 106 -28.09 12.94 7.80
C PRO A 106 -27.84 11.66 7.00
N GLN A 107 -27.87 10.52 7.69
CA GLN A 107 -27.80 9.21 7.03
C GLN A 107 -29.16 8.96 6.38
N GLU A 108 -29.40 9.55 5.21
CA GLU A 108 -30.53 9.17 4.37
C GLU A 108 -30.32 7.71 3.90
N GLY A 109 -31.00 6.78 4.57
CA GLY A 109 -31.45 5.54 3.94
C GLY A 109 -30.48 4.36 3.83
N ARG A 110 -29.54 4.15 4.77
CA ARG A 110 -28.85 2.85 4.84
C ARG A 110 -29.61 1.85 5.73
N SER A 111 -30.74 1.36 5.23
CA SER A 111 -31.42 0.17 5.77
C SER A 111 -30.63 -1.09 5.40
N GLY A 112 -29.55 -1.36 6.13
CA GLY A 112 -28.92 -2.68 6.16
C GLY A 112 -29.68 -3.61 7.13
N PRO A 113 -29.74 -4.93 6.89
CA PRO A 113 -30.47 -5.83 7.77
C PRO A 113 -29.83 -5.82 9.16
N ALA A 114 -30.67 -5.64 10.18
CA ALA A 114 -30.28 -5.68 11.57
C ALA A 114 -29.47 -6.96 11.86
N HIS A 115 -28.29 -6.82 12.45
CA HIS A 115 -27.60 -7.93 13.08
C HIS A 115 -28.51 -8.46 14.20
N GLY A 116 -29.24 -9.54 13.90
CA GLY A 116 -30.07 -10.23 14.86
C GLY A 116 -29.22 -10.90 15.96
N PRO A 117 -29.76 -11.08 17.17
CA PRO A 117 -29.06 -11.79 18.22
C PRO A 117 -29.14 -13.30 17.93
N GLY A 118 -28.01 -14.01 17.90
CA GLY A 118 -28.04 -15.47 17.98
C GLY A 118 -26.94 -16.19 17.24
N PHE A 119 -25.88 -16.56 17.97
CA PHE A 119 -25.19 -17.80 17.69
C PHE A 119 -26.16 -18.95 17.96
N GLY A 120 -26.71 -19.57 16.92
CA GLY A 120 -27.53 -20.76 17.09
C GLY A 120 -28.55 -20.99 15.98
N SER A 121 -28.11 -21.44 14.82
CA SER A 121 -28.99 -22.16 13.89
C SER A 121 -28.17 -23.19 13.14
N ARG A 122 -28.51 -24.46 13.39
CA ARG A 122 -28.02 -25.63 12.68
C ARG A 122 -28.18 -25.40 11.17
N LEU A 123 -27.12 -25.58 10.39
CA LEU A 123 -27.23 -25.72 8.94
C LEU A 123 -28.10 -26.95 8.65
N ALA A 124 -29.32 -26.71 8.16
CA ALA A 124 -29.94 -27.63 7.22
C ALA A 124 -29.32 -27.32 5.85
N VAL A 125 -28.41 -28.17 5.40
CA VAL A 125 -27.94 -28.19 4.01
C VAL A 125 -29.08 -28.71 3.14
N ASP A 126 -29.90 -27.80 2.61
CA ASP A 126 -30.80 -28.12 1.51
C ASP A 126 -29.97 -28.37 0.26
N SER A 127 -29.91 -29.64 -0.14
CA SER A 127 -29.22 -30.11 -1.34
C SER A 127 -30.15 -29.94 -2.53
N GLY A 128 -30.14 -28.75 -3.14
CA GLY A 128 -30.78 -28.50 -4.42
C GLY A 128 -29.94 -29.07 -5.58
N PRO A 129 -30.49 -29.91 -6.48
CA PRO A 129 -29.76 -30.47 -7.61
C PRO A 129 -30.03 -29.65 -8.87
N ASP A 130 -29.34 -28.53 -9.07
CA ASP A 130 -29.13 -28.01 -10.44
C ASP A 130 -28.05 -26.92 -10.46
N ARG A 131 -26.80 -27.33 -10.73
CA ARG A 131 -25.81 -26.44 -11.37
C ARG A 131 -25.37 -27.14 -12.63
N GLY A 132 -25.89 -26.67 -13.75
CA GLY A 132 -25.40 -27.03 -15.07
C GLY A 132 -23.88 -26.81 -15.20
N PRO A 133 -23.24 -27.42 -16.19
CA PRO A 133 -21.79 -27.39 -16.34
C PRO A 133 -21.30 -25.94 -16.48
N GLY A 134 -20.38 -25.55 -15.59
CA GLY A 134 -19.67 -24.28 -15.69
C GLY A 134 -18.88 -24.16 -17.00
N PRO A 135 -18.50 -22.94 -17.42
CA PRO A 135 -17.80 -22.73 -18.68
C PRO A 135 -16.47 -23.49 -18.72
N ASP A 136 -16.24 -24.18 -19.84
CA ASP A 136 -15.04 -24.96 -20.13
C ASP A 136 -13.77 -24.07 -20.15
N PRO A 137 -12.79 -24.29 -19.26
CA PRO A 137 -11.58 -23.48 -19.20
C PRO A 137 -10.66 -23.65 -20.43
N ALA A 138 -10.90 -24.64 -21.31
CA ALA A 138 -10.08 -24.86 -22.51
C ALA A 138 -10.34 -23.84 -23.63
N ARG A 139 -11.45 -23.08 -23.57
CA ARG A 139 -11.87 -22.19 -24.67
C ARG A 139 -11.14 -20.84 -24.71
N ASN A 140 -10.30 -20.53 -23.72
CA ASN A 140 -9.57 -19.25 -23.64
C ASN A 140 -8.09 -19.34 -24.05
N LEU A 141 -7.63 -20.49 -24.54
CA LEU A 141 -6.22 -20.75 -24.91
C LEU A 141 -5.96 -20.73 -26.42
N SER A 142 -6.80 -20.07 -27.23
CA SER A 142 -6.59 -19.95 -28.68
C SER A 142 -6.74 -18.51 -29.15
N ARG A 143 -5.89 -17.62 -28.63
CA ARG A 143 -5.54 -16.36 -29.30
C ARG A 143 -4.03 -16.35 -29.50
N ASP A 144 -3.63 -16.79 -30.69
CA ASP A 144 -2.25 -16.75 -31.17
C ASP A 144 -1.74 -15.28 -31.20
N PRO A 145 -0.47 -15.02 -30.85
CA PRO A 145 0.14 -13.71 -30.84
C PRO A 145 0.80 -13.43 -32.21
N GLY A 146 0.37 -12.37 -32.90
CA GLY A 146 1.02 -12.02 -34.17
C GLY A 146 0.55 -10.69 -34.73
N ALA A 147 1.24 -9.61 -34.36
CA ALA A 147 1.47 -8.41 -35.18
C ALA A 147 2.21 -7.36 -34.33
N GLY A 148 3.54 -7.38 -34.37
CA GLY A 148 4.32 -6.19 -34.00
C GLY A 148 4.36 -5.22 -35.19
N PRO A 149 4.33 -3.89 -34.96
CA PRO A 149 4.78 -2.94 -35.96
C PRO A 149 6.27 -2.63 -35.80
N GLU A 150 6.93 -2.51 -36.95
CA GLU A 150 8.37 -2.35 -37.18
C GLU A 150 8.97 -1.02 -36.68
N PRO A 151 10.30 -0.95 -36.46
CA PRO A 151 10.98 0.26 -36.00
C PRO A 151 11.21 1.28 -37.12
N GLY A 152 10.61 2.47 -36.97
CA GLY A 152 10.83 3.62 -37.84
C GLY A 152 11.96 4.54 -37.36
N ALA A 153 13.01 4.63 -38.19
CA ALA A 153 13.86 5.78 -38.49
C ALA A 153 14.45 6.64 -37.34
N ALA A 154 15.78 6.53 -37.18
CA ALA A 154 16.62 7.57 -36.59
C ALA A 154 16.83 8.75 -37.58
N PRO A 155 17.02 9.99 -37.09
CA PRO A 155 17.75 11.00 -37.83
C PRO A 155 19.21 11.09 -37.35
N ASP A 156 20.11 11.04 -38.33
CA ASP A 156 21.54 11.32 -38.22
C ASP A 156 21.84 12.83 -38.01
N ALA A 157 23.00 13.02 -37.40
CA ALA A 157 23.98 14.09 -37.61
C ALA A 157 24.00 15.33 -36.68
N ALA A 158 25.12 15.36 -35.94
CA ALA A 158 26.15 16.42 -35.92
C ALA A 158 26.27 17.30 -34.67
N GLY A 159 27.46 17.25 -34.05
CA GLY A 159 28.01 18.37 -33.28
C GLY A 159 28.83 18.01 -32.03
N ALA A 160 30.00 17.39 -32.20
CA ALA A 160 31.08 17.53 -31.21
C ALA A 160 31.78 18.90 -31.43
N PRO A 161 32.37 19.50 -30.38
CA PRO A 161 33.83 19.44 -30.34
C PRO A 161 34.41 19.12 -28.95
N GLU A 162 35.57 18.47 -29.00
CA GLU A 162 36.51 18.20 -27.91
C GLU A 162 36.90 19.45 -27.11
N ARG A 163 37.14 19.27 -25.80
CA ARG A 163 38.36 19.80 -25.16
C ARG A 163 38.74 19.02 -23.89
N ARG A 164 40.06 18.89 -23.75
CA ARG A 164 40.87 18.11 -22.80
C ARG A 164 40.95 18.70 -21.39
N GLY A 165 41.35 17.85 -20.44
CA GLY A 165 41.85 18.16 -19.10
C GLY A 165 41.49 17.02 -18.14
N ASP A 166 42.20 15.89 -18.11
CA ASP A 166 43.46 15.64 -17.38
C ASP A 166 43.39 16.01 -15.89
N GLY A 167 43.40 15.01 -15.00
CA GLY A 167 43.38 15.22 -13.55
C GLY A 167 43.01 14.01 -12.68
N SER A 168 43.81 12.95 -12.77
CA SER A 168 44.18 12.00 -11.70
C SER A 168 43.20 11.63 -10.57
N GLU A 169 42.82 10.35 -10.57
CA GLU A 169 42.58 9.51 -9.39
C GLU A 169 43.74 9.63 -8.38
N SER A 170 43.39 9.81 -7.10
CA SER A 170 44.22 9.40 -5.97
C SER A 170 43.35 9.09 -4.76
N ASP A 171 43.33 7.81 -4.40
CA ASP A 171 43.35 7.25 -3.04
C ASP A 171 42.70 8.04 -1.89
N ALA A 172 41.64 7.47 -1.31
CA ALA A 172 41.49 7.36 0.14
C ALA A 172 40.38 6.35 0.50
N ALA A 173 40.74 5.07 0.55
CA ALA A 173 40.07 4.09 1.37
C ALA A 173 40.53 4.25 2.83
N GLN A 174 39.75 4.89 3.70
CA GLN A 174 39.86 4.78 5.17
C GLN A 174 38.61 5.43 5.80
N GLY A 175 37.85 4.85 6.71
CA GLY A 175 37.92 3.57 7.40
C GLY A 175 36.68 3.45 8.29
N CYS A 176 36.11 2.26 8.32
CA CYS A 176 35.19 1.81 9.36
C CYS A 176 36.04 1.42 10.57
N ALA A 177 35.95 2.16 11.69
CA ALA A 177 36.44 1.69 12.98
C ALA A 177 35.73 2.37 14.15
N THR A 178 35.47 1.53 15.14
CA THR A 178 34.76 1.69 16.40
C THR A 178 35.45 2.60 17.41
N ARG A 179 34.68 3.22 18.32
CA ARG A 179 34.88 3.14 19.79
C ARG A 179 33.83 3.93 20.60
N ALA A 180 33.14 3.22 21.47
CA ALA A 180 32.64 3.75 22.75
C ALA A 180 33.82 3.88 23.74
N PRO A 181 33.66 4.67 24.81
CA PRO A 181 34.23 4.27 26.09
C PRO A 181 33.17 4.16 27.19
N GLU A 182 33.55 3.32 28.14
CA GLU A 182 32.82 2.71 29.23
C GLU A 182 32.50 3.65 30.38
N ALA A 183 31.60 3.15 31.24
CA ALA A 183 31.33 3.62 32.58
C ALA A 183 32.57 3.63 33.46
N GLU A 184 32.72 4.64 34.33
CA GLU A 184 33.38 4.46 35.61
C GLU A 184 32.73 5.35 36.69
N ALA A 185 32.54 4.73 37.85
CA ALA A 185 31.84 5.22 39.01
C ALA A 185 32.57 6.37 39.72
N ARG A 186 31.79 7.26 40.34
CA ARG A 186 32.09 7.92 41.61
C ARG A 186 30.83 8.48 42.26
#